data_AF-A0A1H3UUQ3-F1
#
_entry.id   AF-A0A1H3UUQ3-F1
#
_cell.length_a   1.000
_cell.length_b   1.000
_cell.length_c   1.000
_cell.angle_alpha   90.00
_cell.angle_beta   90.00
_cell.angle_gamma   90.00
#
_symmetry.space_group_name_H-M   'P 1'
#
loop_
_entity.id
_entity.type
_entity.pdbx_description
1 polymer ?
#
loop_
_entity_poly.entity_id
_entity_poly.type
_entity_poly.pdbx_seq_one_letter_code
_entity_poly.pdbx_strand_id
1 'polypeptide(L)'
;MFLSSRLKDHHKLRQFECGEPALDEWLAKQAHRAQLAGTSRTYVWTREDSDEVVAYYSVAPTQVERAGLTGGQAGGFSVVPAYLLTRFALDRSLQGQQLSDDLLLDAMELITKAATAAGGRLIVVDAINNRVAEYYQRRGFQPIKGDPLRLVMKVETAKRALSMGMLTVSNQGALAGLVLSTPRGEAVPIVVSADELRAIAHELENRADATDPATLISLREAIKTALGRDPFDVD
;
A
#
# COMPACT_ATOMS: atom_id res chain seq x y z
N MET A 1 -10.65 -13.52 2.87
CA MET A 1 -9.58 -12.57 3.20
C MET A 1 -8.31 -13.00 2.48
N PHE A 2 -7.45 -12.06 2.06
CA PHE A 2 -6.15 -12.37 1.44
C PHE A 2 -5.02 -11.99 2.39
N LEU A 3 -3.98 -12.82 2.44
CA LEU A 3 -2.79 -12.56 3.22
C LEU A 3 -1.67 -12.02 2.33
N SER A 4 -1.18 -10.83 2.62
CA SER A 4 0.01 -10.28 1.96
C SER A 4 1.28 -10.69 2.68
N SER A 5 2.22 -11.29 1.95
CA SER A 5 3.52 -11.64 2.52
C SER A 5 4.64 -11.63 1.49
N ARG A 6 5.88 -11.51 1.96
CA ARG A 6 7.06 -11.63 1.10
C ARG A 6 7.13 -13.04 0.50
N LEU A 7 7.47 -13.12 -0.79
CA LEU A 7 7.63 -14.39 -1.50
C LEU A 7 8.63 -15.32 -0.78
N LYS A 8 8.21 -16.56 -0.50
CA LYS A 8 8.97 -17.64 0.15
C LYS A 8 8.78 -18.95 -0.63
N ASP A 9 9.60 -19.94 -0.33
CA ASP A 9 9.69 -21.20 -1.11
C ASP A 9 8.43 -22.09 -1.01
N HIS A 10 7.59 -21.91 0.01
CA HIS A 10 6.32 -22.67 0.12
C HIS A 10 5.23 -22.16 -0.82
N HIS A 11 5.31 -20.90 -1.28
CA HIS A 11 4.28 -20.34 -2.15
C HIS A 11 4.23 -21.06 -3.50
N LYS A 12 3.02 -21.41 -3.95
CA LYS A 12 2.78 -22.11 -5.21
C LYS A 12 2.53 -21.10 -6.32
N LEU A 13 3.49 -21.01 -7.26
CA LEU A 13 3.49 -20.01 -8.34
C LEU A 13 2.98 -20.53 -9.68
N ARG A 14 2.96 -21.85 -9.87
CA ARG A 14 2.75 -22.46 -11.20
C ARG A 14 1.35 -22.31 -11.77
N GLN A 15 0.36 -22.05 -10.92
CA GLN A 15 -1.05 -21.93 -11.31
C GLN A 15 -1.48 -20.47 -11.49
N PHE A 16 -0.59 -19.52 -11.24
CA PHE A 16 -0.90 -18.10 -11.39
C PHE A 16 -1.01 -17.74 -12.87
N GLU A 17 -2.14 -17.16 -13.26
CA GLU A 17 -2.41 -16.70 -14.62
C GLU A 17 -3.12 -15.35 -14.57
N CYS A 18 -2.38 -14.25 -14.75
CA CYS A 18 -2.98 -12.91 -14.86
C CYS A 18 -3.44 -12.57 -16.29
N GLY A 19 -3.06 -13.40 -17.26
CA GLY A 19 -3.38 -13.20 -18.66
C GLY A 19 -2.38 -12.35 -19.43
N GLU A 20 -1.27 -11.97 -18.80
CA GLU A 20 -0.11 -11.39 -19.45
C GLU A 20 1.09 -12.35 -19.31
N PRO A 21 1.41 -13.15 -20.34
CA PRO A 21 2.41 -14.22 -20.25
C PRO A 21 3.77 -13.77 -19.70
N ALA A 22 4.20 -12.54 -20.02
CA ALA A 22 5.46 -11.99 -19.52
C ALA A 22 5.49 -11.77 -17.99
N LEU A 23 4.33 -11.53 -17.37
CA LEU A 23 4.19 -11.42 -15.92
C LEU A 23 4.15 -12.82 -15.29
N ASP A 24 3.32 -13.70 -15.83
CA ASP A 24 3.15 -15.09 -15.35
C ASP A 24 4.50 -15.84 -15.37
N GLU A 25 5.21 -15.79 -16.50
CA GLU A 25 6.50 -16.46 -16.65
C GLU A 25 7.58 -15.90 -15.73
N TRP A 26 7.58 -14.58 -15.50
CA TRP A 26 8.57 -13.97 -14.63
C TRP A 26 8.34 -14.34 -13.17
N LEU A 27 7.08 -14.39 -12.71
CA LEU A 27 6.77 -14.84 -11.37
C LEU A 27 7.31 -16.27 -11.17
N ALA A 28 6.97 -17.18 -12.08
CA ALA A 28 7.35 -18.59 -11.99
C ALA A 28 8.86 -18.84 -12.10
N LYS A 29 9.59 -18.10 -12.96
CA LYS A 29 10.98 -18.43 -13.34
C LYS A 29 12.04 -17.46 -12.79
N GLN A 30 11.65 -16.26 -12.36
CA GLN A 30 12.60 -15.17 -12.09
C GLN A 30 12.41 -14.50 -10.73
N ALA A 31 11.20 -14.46 -10.16
CA ALA A 31 10.92 -13.71 -8.93
C ALA A 31 11.83 -14.11 -7.74
N HIS A 32 12.01 -15.41 -7.46
CA HIS A 32 12.90 -15.88 -6.39
C HIS A 32 14.34 -15.43 -6.61
N ARG A 33 14.85 -15.58 -7.83
CA ARG A 33 16.21 -15.18 -8.18
C ARG A 33 16.40 -13.67 -8.08
N ALA A 34 15.44 -12.88 -8.54
CA ALA A 34 15.47 -11.42 -8.43
C ALA A 34 15.52 -10.98 -6.95
N GLN A 35 14.76 -11.67 -6.09
CA GLN A 35 14.77 -11.47 -4.66
C GLN A 35 16.10 -11.86 -4.01
N LEU A 36 16.63 -13.04 -4.30
CA LEU A 36 17.90 -13.53 -3.77
C LEU A 36 19.08 -12.65 -4.19
N ALA A 37 19.08 -12.20 -5.46
CA ALA A 37 20.09 -11.28 -5.99
C ALA A 37 19.95 -9.84 -5.47
N GLY A 38 18.89 -9.52 -4.72
CA GLY A 38 18.65 -8.18 -4.19
C GLY A 38 18.15 -7.14 -5.20
N THR A 39 17.86 -7.56 -6.44
CA THR A 39 17.40 -6.66 -7.52
C THR A 39 15.96 -6.19 -7.34
N SER A 40 15.14 -6.96 -6.62
CA SER A 40 13.79 -6.53 -6.22
C SER A 40 13.33 -7.23 -4.93
N ARG A 41 12.20 -6.78 -4.40
CA ARG A 41 11.46 -7.44 -3.32
C ARG A 41 10.06 -7.75 -3.84
N THR A 42 9.68 -9.03 -3.79
CA THR A 42 8.40 -9.52 -4.32
C THR A 42 7.50 -9.91 -3.16
N TYR A 43 6.26 -9.45 -3.21
CA TYR A 43 5.20 -9.76 -2.27
C TYR A 43 4.06 -10.41 -3.03
N VAL A 44 3.39 -11.34 -2.38
CA VAL A 44 2.32 -12.15 -2.94
C VAL A 44 1.12 -12.15 -2.03
N TRP A 45 -0.06 -12.32 -2.62
CA TRP A 45 -1.28 -12.63 -1.89
C TRP A 45 -1.60 -14.11 -2.01
N THR A 46 -2.01 -14.69 -0.88
CA THR A 46 -2.59 -16.02 -0.81
C THR A 46 -3.90 -15.99 -0.05
N ARG A 47 -4.65 -17.09 -0.08
CA ARG A 47 -5.77 -17.32 0.86
C ARG A 47 -5.21 -17.84 2.18
N GLU A 48 -5.93 -17.69 3.29
CA GLU A 48 -5.43 -18.09 4.62
C GLU A 48 -5.11 -19.59 4.72
N ASP A 49 -5.85 -20.41 3.98
CA ASP A 49 -5.80 -21.86 3.97
C ASP A 49 -5.06 -22.44 2.75
N SER A 50 -4.36 -21.60 1.98
CA SER A 50 -3.67 -22.01 0.76
C SER A 50 -2.37 -21.26 0.53
N ASP A 51 -1.36 -21.98 0.02
CA ASP A 51 -0.10 -21.39 -0.46
C ASP A 51 -0.19 -20.91 -1.92
N GLU A 52 -1.34 -21.06 -2.57
CA GLU A 52 -1.54 -20.64 -3.96
C GLU A 52 -1.53 -19.13 -4.07
N VAL A 53 -0.62 -18.62 -4.91
CA VAL A 53 -0.49 -17.20 -5.18
C VAL A 53 -1.60 -16.77 -6.12
N VAL A 54 -2.35 -15.74 -5.70
CA VAL A 54 -3.48 -15.17 -6.45
C VAL A 54 -3.28 -13.70 -6.81
N ALA A 55 -2.23 -13.06 -6.28
CA ALA A 55 -1.78 -11.74 -6.68
C ALA A 55 -0.29 -11.59 -6.38
N TYR A 56 0.40 -10.71 -7.09
CA TYR A 56 1.75 -10.32 -6.69
C TYR A 56 2.12 -8.93 -7.17
N TYR A 57 3.10 -8.35 -6.47
CA TYR A 57 3.79 -7.17 -6.92
C TYR A 57 5.28 -7.26 -6.58
N SER A 58 6.10 -6.48 -7.29
CA SER A 58 7.53 -6.40 -7.02
C SER A 58 8.02 -4.97 -7.08
N VAL A 59 8.92 -4.62 -6.14
CA VAL A 59 9.43 -3.27 -5.96
C VAL A 59 10.96 -3.28 -6.06
N ALA A 60 11.52 -2.28 -6.74
CA ALA A 60 12.96 -2.05 -6.82
C ALA A 60 13.30 -0.56 -6.67
N PRO A 61 14.47 -0.19 -6.11
CA PRO A 61 14.98 1.17 -6.21
C PRO A 61 15.20 1.56 -7.68
N THR A 62 14.97 2.84 -8.00
CA THR A 62 15.22 3.41 -9.33
C THR A 62 15.54 4.89 -9.22
N GLN A 63 15.80 5.52 -10.36
CA GLN A 63 15.82 6.97 -10.49
C GLN A 63 15.03 7.44 -11.72
N VAL A 64 14.70 8.73 -11.76
CA VAL A 64 14.05 9.38 -12.90
C VAL A 64 14.77 10.68 -13.22
N GLU A 65 15.07 10.88 -14.50
CA GLU A 65 15.72 12.09 -15.01
C GLU A 65 14.76 13.29 -14.94
N ARG A 66 15.27 14.47 -14.53
CA ARG A 66 14.48 15.70 -14.41
C ARG A 66 13.77 16.11 -15.70
N ALA A 67 14.36 15.81 -16.86
CA ALA A 67 13.82 16.22 -18.16
C ALA A 67 12.39 15.72 -18.42
N GLY A 68 12.02 14.57 -17.84
CA GLY A 68 10.68 14.00 -17.91
C GLY A 68 9.70 14.54 -16.86
N LEU A 69 10.14 15.34 -15.90
CA LEU A 69 9.38 15.67 -14.69
C LEU A 69 8.99 17.14 -14.63
N THR A 70 7.86 17.41 -13.98
CA THR A 70 7.49 18.77 -13.55
C THR A 70 8.42 19.26 -12.45
N GLY A 71 8.52 20.58 -12.26
CA GLY A 71 9.32 21.17 -11.17
C GLY A 71 8.90 20.67 -9.78
N GLY A 72 7.59 20.47 -9.57
CA GLY A 72 7.06 19.91 -8.33
C GLY A 72 7.46 18.45 -8.10
N GLN A 73 7.41 17.61 -9.13
CA GLN A 73 7.87 16.21 -9.06
C GLN A 73 9.38 16.14 -8.83
N ALA A 74 10.16 16.97 -9.52
CA ALA A 74 11.61 16.96 -9.42
C ALA A 74 12.15 17.56 -8.11
N GLY A 75 11.49 18.57 -7.54
CA GLY A 75 11.89 19.15 -6.25
C GLY A 75 13.31 19.70 -6.20
N GLY A 76 13.82 20.20 -7.33
CA GLY A 76 15.17 20.76 -7.44
C GLY A 76 16.27 19.75 -7.82
N PHE A 77 15.99 18.45 -7.81
CA PHE A 77 16.97 17.43 -8.20
C PHE A 77 17.10 17.32 -9.73
N SER A 78 18.32 17.03 -10.21
CA SER A 78 18.61 16.66 -11.61
C SER A 78 18.27 15.20 -11.89
N VAL A 79 18.53 14.33 -10.91
CA VAL A 79 18.18 12.91 -10.91
C VAL A 79 17.39 12.63 -9.64
N VAL A 80 16.16 12.15 -9.80
CA VAL A 80 15.21 12.02 -8.70
C VAL A 80 15.20 10.59 -8.16
N PRO A 81 15.51 10.35 -6.88
CA PRO A 81 15.47 9.01 -6.29
C PRO A 81 14.03 8.52 -6.19
N ALA A 82 13.81 7.25 -6.52
CA ALA A 82 12.47 6.70 -6.65
C ALA A 82 12.42 5.20 -6.39
N TYR A 83 11.21 4.66 -6.31
CA TYR A 83 10.93 3.22 -6.29
C TYR A 83 10.06 2.84 -7.49
N LEU A 84 10.47 1.82 -8.21
CA LEU A 84 9.71 1.25 -9.33
C LEU A 84 8.86 0.10 -8.82
N LEU A 85 7.55 0.17 -9.06
CA LEU A 85 6.66 -0.98 -9.02
C LEU A 85 6.89 -1.76 -10.33
N THR A 86 7.87 -2.65 -10.30
CA THR A 86 8.38 -3.34 -11.49
C THR A 86 7.39 -4.36 -12.04
N ARG A 87 6.53 -4.91 -11.17
CA ARG A 87 5.52 -5.91 -11.48
C ARG A 87 4.29 -5.69 -10.62
N PHE A 88 3.13 -5.92 -11.21
CA PHE A 88 1.84 -5.76 -10.57
C PHE A 88 0.80 -6.61 -11.31
N ALA A 89 0.26 -7.63 -10.66
CA ALA A 89 -0.68 -8.54 -11.32
C ALA A 89 -1.63 -9.21 -10.32
N LEU A 90 -2.87 -9.39 -10.78
CA LEU A 90 -3.88 -10.24 -10.15
C LEU A 90 -4.15 -11.44 -11.05
N ASP A 91 -4.26 -12.60 -10.45
CA ASP A 91 -4.75 -13.79 -11.13
C ASP A 91 -6.12 -13.52 -11.77
N ARG A 92 -6.40 -14.13 -12.91
CA ARG A 92 -7.67 -13.99 -13.63
C ARG A 92 -8.88 -14.24 -12.74
N SER A 93 -8.78 -15.17 -11.78
CA SER A 93 -9.85 -15.47 -10.83
C SER A 93 -10.22 -14.29 -9.93
N LEU A 94 -9.35 -13.29 -9.76
CA LEU A 94 -9.55 -12.09 -8.94
C LEU A 94 -9.87 -10.83 -9.75
N GLN A 95 -9.79 -10.89 -11.07
CA GLN A 95 -10.04 -9.73 -11.93
C GLN A 95 -11.52 -9.35 -11.95
N GLY A 96 -11.80 -8.05 -12.12
CA GLY A 96 -13.17 -7.52 -12.13
C GLY A 96 -13.80 -7.33 -10.74
N GLN A 97 -13.13 -7.75 -9.67
CA GLN A 97 -13.62 -7.65 -8.29
C GLN A 97 -13.09 -6.42 -7.54
N GLN A 98 -12.57 -5.41 -8.26
CA GLN A 98 -12.01 -4.17 -7.70
C GLN A 98 -10.77 -4.35 -6.80
N LEU A 99 -10.28 -5.59 -6.63
CA LEU A 99 -9.09 -5.96 -5.83
C LEU A 99 -7.75 -5.38 -6.35
N SER A 100 -7.74 -4.77 -7.54
CA SER A 100 -6.53 -4.10 -8.05
C SER A 100 -6.16 -2.89 -7.19
N ASP A 101 -7.16 -2.22 -6.62
CA ASP A 101 -6.92 -1.01 -5.84
C ASP A 101 -6.34 -1.38 -4.48
N ASP A 102 -6.85 -2.45 -3.89
CA ASP A 102 -6.33 -3.03 -2.66
C ASP A 102 -4.88 -3.52 -2.83
N LEU A 103 -4.56 -4.20 -3.94
CA LEU A 103 -3.18 -4.63 -4.23
C LEU A 103 -2.24 -3.43 -4.43
N LEU A 104 -2.74 -2.34 -5.03
CA LEU A 104 -1.96 -1.13 -5.22
C LEU A 104 -1.70 -0.42 -3.89
N LEU A 105 -2.70 -0.37 -3.00
CA LEU A 105 -2.55 0.19 -1.66
C LEU A 105 -1.50 -0.58 -0.84
N ASP A 106 -1.54 -1.92 -0.87
CA ASP A 106 -0.52 -2.76 -0.25
C ASP A 106 0.90 -2.45 -0.79
N ALA A 107 1.04 -2.41 -2.12
CA ALA A 107 2.32 -2.06 -2.74
C ALA A 107 2.80 -0.64 -2.35
N MET A 108 1.89 0.33 -2.30
CA MET A 108 2.20 1.70 -1.88
C MET A 108 2.59 1.76 -0.39
N GLU A 109 1.98 0.96 0.47
CA GLU A 109 2.34 0.88 1.89
C GLU A 109 3.79 0.40 2.06
N LEU A 110 4.18 -0.66 1.33
CA LEU A 110 5.57 -1.11 1.32
C LEU A 110 6.52 -0.01 0.84
N ILE A 111 6.19 0.64 -0.28
CA ILE A 111 7.05 1.66 -0.90
C ILE A 111 7.20 2.88 0.01
N THR A 112 6.12 3.33 0.64
CA THR A 112 6.16 4.49 1.55
C THR A 112 6.91 4.18 2.84
N LYS A 113 6.81 2.95 3.38
CA LYS A 113 7.66 2.47 4.48
C LYS A 113 9.14 2.50 4.09
N ALA A 114 9.48 1.92 2.94
CA ALA A 114 10.86 1.92 2.43
C ALA A 114 11.41 3.34 2.24
N ALA A 115 10.64 4.22 1.59
CA ALA A 115 11.02 5.62 1.35
C ALA A 115 11.14 6.45 2.64
N THR A 116 10.39 6.10 3.69
CA THR A 116 10.53 6.73 5.01
C THR A 116 11.85 6.35 5.68
N ALA A 117 12.26 5.09 5.54
CA ALA A 117 13.49 4.60 6.15
C ALA A 117 14.76 5.00 5.39
N ALA A 118 14.73 4.97 4.06
CA ALA A 118 15.94 5.07 3.22
C ALA A 118 15.90 6.22 2.18
N GLY A 119 14.84 7.03 2.19
CA GLY A 119 14.63 8.08 1.20
C GLY A 119 14.05 7.54 -0.11
N GLY A 120 13.35 8.42 -0.82
CA GLY A 120 12.66 8.11 -2.08
C GLY A 120 11.58 9.14 -2.32
N ARG A 121 11.63 9.81 -3.47
CA ARG A 121 10.73 10.93 -3.77
C ARG A 121 9.53 10.49 -4.60
N LEU A 122 9.74 9.59 -5.55
CA LEU A 122 8.72 9.15 -6.49
C LEU A 122 8.46 7.65 -6.40
N ILE A 123 7.21 7.28 -6.65
CA ILE A 123 6.80 5.94 -7.05
C ILE A 123 6.68 5.97 -8.57
N VAL A 124 7.28 4.99 -9.24
CA VAL A 124 7.30 4.86 -10.70
C VAL A 124 6.55 3.59 -11.08
N VAL A 125 5.82 3.65 -12.18
CA VAL A 125 5.21 2.51 -12.86
C VAL A 125 5.55 2.58 -14.34
N ASP A 126 5.83 1.44 -14.95
CA ASP A 126 5.94 1.29 -16.40
C ASP A 126 4.73 0.47 -16.86
N ALA A 127 3.73 1.13 -17.41
CA ALA A 127 2.50 0.51 -17.88
C ALA A 127 2.77 -0.29 -19.17
N ILE A 128 2.27 -1.52 -19.23
CA ILE A 128 2.44 -2.39 -20.40
C ILE A 128 1.64 -1.92 -21.64
N ASN A 129 0.60 -1.11 -21.44
CA ASN A 129 -0.24 -0.55 -22.50
C ASN A 129 -1.03 0.66 -22.00
N ASN A 130 -1.70 1.37 -22.91
CA ASN A 130 -2.48 2.58 -22.59
C ASN A 130 -3.61 2.34 -21.60
N ARG A 131 -4.27 1.17 -21.65
CA ARG A 131 -5.34 0.83 -20.70
C ARG A 131 -4.81 0.76 -19.26
N VAL A 132 -3.62 0.19 -19.07
CA VAL A 132 -2.94 0.14 -17.77
C VAL A 132 -2.43 1.53 -17.35
N ALA A 133 -1.94 2.34 -18.30
CA ALA A 133 -1.55 3.72 -18.01
C ALA A 133 -2.75 4.52 -17.47
N GLU A 134 -3.91 4.44 -18.12
CA GLU A 134 -5.14 5.09 -17.66
C GLU A 134 -5.60 4.61 -16.28
N TYR A 135 -5.42 3.32 -15.98
CA TYR A 135 -5.67 2.77 -14.63
C TYR A 135 -4.87 3.52 -13.57
N TYR A 136 -3.55 3.70 -13.78
CA TYR A 136 -2.70 4.44 -12.85
C TYR A 136 -3.02 5.94 -12.84
N GLN A 137 -3.35 6.54 -13.99
CA GLN A 137 -3.74 7.96 -14.06
C GLN A 137 -4.96 8.27 -13.22
N ARG A 138 -6.01 7.42 -13.28
CA ARG A 138 -7.21 7.57 -12.43
C ARG A 138 -6.90 7.53 -10.93
N ARG A 139 -5.75 6.95 -10.55
CA ARG A 139 -5.26 6.83 -9.16
C ARG A 139 -4.21 7.89 -8.80
N GLY A 140 -4.03 8.91 -9.63
CA GLY A 140 -3.18 10.06 -9.34
C GLY A 140 -1.72 9.92 -9.78
N PHE A 141 -1.36 8.88 -10.52
CA PHE A 141 -0.09 8.84 -11.26
C PHE A 141 -0.15 9.78 -12.46
N GLN A 142 0.99 10.36 -12.83
CA GLN A 142 1.09 11.26 -13.97
C GLN A 142 2.17 10.77 -14.93
N PRO A 143 1.89 10.72 -16.25
CA PRO A 143 2.90 10.34 -17.23
C PRO A 143 4.05 11.35 -17.21
N ILE A 144 5.26 10.87 -17.46
CA ILE A 144 6.41 11.76 -17.66
C ILE A 144 6.37 12.37 -19.06
N LYS A 145 7.05 13.50 -19.24
CA LYS A 145 7.16 14.15 -20.54
C LYS A 145 7.91 13.23 -21.52
N GLY A 146 7.27 12.94 -22.65
CA GLY A 146 7.85 12.14 -23.74
C GLY A 146 7.60 10.64 -23.66
N ASP A 147 7.05 10.14 -22.55
CA ASP A 147 6.70 8.72 -22.39
C ASP A 147 5.35 8.59 -21.64
N PRO A 148 4.25 8.32 -22.37
CA PRO A 148 2.92 8.19 -21.76
C PRO A 148 2.73 6.90 -20.95
N LEU A 149 3.60 5.90 -21.13
CA LEU A 149 3.52 4.62 -20.44
C LEU A 149 4.35 4.58 -19.16
N ARG A 150 5.29 5.52 -18.99
CA ARG A 150 6.03 5.69 -17.73
C ARG A 150 5.37 6.78 -16.89
N LEU A 151 4.80 6.38 -15.76
CA LEU A 151 4.07 7.29 -14.87
C LEU A 151 4.73 7.38 -13.49
N VAL A 152 4.55 8.53 -12.86
CA VAL A 152 5.10 8.81 -11.53
C VAL A 152 4.04 9.37 -10.58
N MET A 153 4.18 9.04 -9.30
CA MET A 153 3.46 9.64 -8.19
C MET A 153 4.48 10.08 -7.13
N LYS A 154 4.24 11.19 -6.44
CA LYS A 154 5.07 11.52 -5.27
C LYS A 154 4.80 10.53 -4.15
N VAL A 155 5.86 10.07 -3.48
CA VAL A 155 5.73 9.29 -2.23
C VAL A 155 4.89 10.05 -1.21
N GLU A 156 5.00 11.37 -1.15
CA GLU A 156 4.15 12.20 -0.28
C GLU A 156 2.65 12.12 -0.64
N THR A 157 2.31 12.08 -1.93
CA THR A 157 0.93 11.88 -2.37
C THR A 157 0.44 10.49 -1.97
N ALA A 158 1.27 9.46 -2.15
CA ALA A 158 0.97 8.11 -1.71
C ALA A 158 0.76 8.02 -0.20
N LYS A 159 1.63 8.66 0.59
CA LYS A 159 1.50 8.75 2.05
C LYS A 159 0.18 9.37 2.43
N ARG A 160 -0.23 10.48 1.81
CA ARG A 160 -1.53 11.12 2.10
C ARG A 160 -2.71 10.22 1.77
N ALA A 161 -2.64 9.49 0.66
CA ALA A 161 -3.67 8.52 0.27
C ALA A 161 -3.76 7.35 1.26
N LEU A 162 -2.62 6.83 1.73
CA LEU A 162 -2.54 5.77 2.75
C LEU A 162 -2.83 6.27 4.16
N SER A 163 -2.60 7.56 4.44
CA SER A 163 -2.86 8.22 5.72
C SER A 163 -4.34 8.54 5.93
N MET A 164 -5.21 7.78 5.27
CA MET A 164 -6.53 7.44 5.80
C MET A 164 -6.33 6.64 7.10
N GLY A 165 -6.00 7.35 8.20
CA GLY A 165 -5.99 6.88 9.58
C GLY A 165 -4.92 5.84 9.95
N MET A 166 -3.68 6.27 10.18
CA MET A 166 -2.70 5.41 10.87
C MET A 166 -2.92 5.51 12.39
N LEU A 167 -3.34 4.41 13.02
CA LEU A 167 -3.38 4.23 14.47
C LEU A 167 -2.02 3.72 14.95
N THR A 168 -1.27 4.53 15.70
CA THR A 168 -0.06 4.05 16.39
C THR A 168 -0.41 3.68 17.82
N VAL A 169 -0.12 2.43 18.22
CA VAL A 169 -0.31 1.94 19.59
C VAL A 169 1.05 1.78 20.27
N SER A 170 1.29 2.48 21.38
CA SER A 170 2.45 2.26 22.25
C SER A 170 2.00 1.78 23.62
N ASN A 171 2.53 0.67 24.13
CA ASN A 171 2.17 0.13 25.45
C ASN A 171 3.33 0.29 26.43
N GLN A 172 3.08 0.96 27.56
CA GLN A 172 3.97 0.96 28.72
C GLN A 172 3.20 0.57 29.99
N GLY A 173 3.13 -0.72 30.27
CA GLY A 173 2.52 -1.25 31.50
C GLY A 173 1.00 -1.09 31.51
N ALA A 174 0.48 -0.25 32.42
CA ALA A 174 -0.97 -0.05 32.58
C ALA A 174 -1.58 0.94 31.57
N LEU A 175 -0.74 1.66 30.82
CA LEU A 175 -1.15 2.72 29.90
C LEU A 175 -0.75 2.40 28.47
N ALA A 176 -1.67 2.69 27.55
CA ALA A 176 -1.45 2.66 26.12
C ALA A 176 -1.65 4.06 25.52
N GLY A 177 -0.74 4.45 24.64
CA GLY A 177 -0.86 5.65 23.81
C GLY A 177 -1.43 5.28 22.45
N LEU A 178 -2.43 6.02 21.99
CA LEU A 178 -2.99 5.97 20.65
C LEU A 178 -2.70 7.29 19.95
N VAL A 179 -2.07 7.25 18.78
CA VAL A 179 -1.93 8.44 17.93
C VAL A 179 -2.74 8.23 16.68
N LEU A 180 -3.75 9.08 16.49
CA LEU A 180 -4.46 9.21 15.23
C LEU A 180 -3.84 10.33 14.42
N SER A 181 -3.26 9.97 13.28
CA SER A 181 -2.72 10.95 12.34
C SER A 181 -3.74 11.23 11.25
N THR A 182 -4.08 12.50 11.04
CA THR A 182 -4.93 12.92 9.91
C THR A 182 -4.07 13.17 8.66
N PRO A 183 -4.67 13.17 7.45
CA PRO A 183 -3.95 13.48 6.20
C PRO A 183 -3.31 14.87 6.15
N ARG A 184 -3.65 15.77 7.09
CA ARG A 184 -3.09 17.12 7.22
C ARG A 184 -1.83 17.19 8.10
N GLY A 185 -1.42 16.06 8.70
CA GLY A 185 -0.28 16.00 9.61
C GLY A 185 -0.61 16.40 11.05
N GLU A 186 -1.89 16.62 11.37
CA GLU A 186 -2.33 16.78 12.75
C GLU A 186 -2.41 15.41 13.40
N ALA A 187 -1.61 15.22 14.46
CA ALA A 187 -1.63 14.05 15.31
C ALA A 187 -2.39 14.40 16.59
N VAL A 188 -3.47 13.66 16.90
CA VAL A 188 -4.15 13.79 18.19
C VAL A 188 -3.69 12.63 19.08
N PRO A 189 -2.85 12.90 20.10
CA PRO A 189 -2.46 11.88 21.05
C PRO A 189 -3.63 11.61 22.02
N ILE A 190 -3.95 10.34 22.21
CA ILE A 190 -4.93 9.87 23.18
C ILE A 190 -4.23 8.89 24.11
N VAL A 191 -4.29 9.13 25.42
CA VAL A 191 -3.84 8.17 26.42
C VAL A 191 -5.04 7.38 26.90
N VAL A 192 -4.96 6.06 26.84
CA VAL A 192 -6.00 5.13 27.29
C VAL A 192 -5.38 4.05 28.20
N SER A 193 -6.20 3.44 29.03
CA SER A 193 -5.85 2.23 29.77
C SER A 193 -5.75 1.01 28.84
N ALA A 194 -5.15 -0.07 29.33
CA ALA A 194 -5.08 -1.34 28.59
C ALA A 194 -6.48 -1.94 28.32
N ASP A 195 -7.46 -1.73 29.19
CA ASP A 195 -8.82 -2.25 29.02
C ASP A 195 -9.59 -1.44 27.97
N GLU A 196 -9.47 -0.11 27.99
CA GLU A 196 -10.01 0.79 26.97
C GLU A 196 -9.43 0.49 25.58
N LEU A 197 -8.14 0.16 25.49
CA LEU A 197 -7.51 -0.24 24.23
C LEU A 197 -8.16 -1.51 23.65
N ARG A 198 -8.44 -2.52 24.49
CA ARG A 198 -9.11 -3.76 24.05
C ARG A 198 -10.54 -3.49 23.60
N ALA A 199 -11.26 -2.59 24.28
CA ALA A 199 -12.61 -2.18 23.89
C ALA A 199 -12.61 -1.50 22.51
N ILE A 200 -11.64 -0.62 22.24
CA ILE A 200 -11.49 0.02 20.92
C ILE A 200 -11.22 -1.01 19.82
N ALA A 201 -10.30 -1.95 20.05
CA ALA A 201 -9.99 -3.00 19.07
C ALA A 201 -11.23 -3.85 18.74
N HIS A 202 -11.96 -4.28 19.77
CA HIS A 202 -13.16 -5.09 19.63
C HIS A 202 -14.28 -4.35 18.86
N GLU A 203 -14.47 -3.05 19.13
CA GLU A 203 -15.47 -2.24 18.42
C GLU A 203 -15.12 -2.04 16.94
N LEU A 204 -13.82 -1.90 16.62
CA LEU A 204 -13.37 -1.79 15.23
C LEU A 204 -13.56 -3.09 14.46
N GLU A 205 -13.27 -4.24 15.08
CA GLU A 205 -13.50 -5.57 14.50
C GLU A 205 -15.00 -5.80 14.24
N ASN A 206 -15.85 -5.57 15.25
CA ASN A 206 -17.31 -5.72 15.12
C ASN A 206 -17.90 -4.85 14.00
N ARG A 207 -17.36 -3.65 13.79
CA ARG A 207 -17.81 -2.74 12.72
C ARG A 207 -17.24 -3.09 11.35
N ALA A 208 -16.04 -3.66 11.28
CA ALA A 208 -15.47 -4.15 10.03
C ALA A 208 -16.24 -5.38 9.49
N ASP A 209 -16.79 -6.19 10.39
CA ASP A 209 -17.66 -7.33 10.07
C ASP A 209 -19.10 -6.91 9.72
N ALA A 210 -19.47 -5.64 9.91
CA ALA A 210 -20.79 -5.12 9.54
C ALA A 210 -20.92 -4.99 8.01
N THR A 211 -21.81 -5.81 7.46
CA THR A 211 -22.04 -6.19 6.05
C THR A 211 -22.44 -5.10 5.02
N ASP A 212 -21.94 -3.86 5.12
CA ASP A 212 -22.15 -2.84 4.07
C ASP A 212 -20.82 -2.20 3.59
N PRO A 213 -20.31 -2.60 2.40
CA PRO A 213 -19.07 -2.09 1.82
C PRO A 213 -19.05 -0.57 1.57
N ALA A 214 -20.21 0.10 1.60
CA ALA A 214 -20.32 1.55 1.40
C ALA A 214 -20.24 2.36 2.70
N THR A 215 -20.18 1.71 3.86
CA THR A 215 -20.16 2.43 5.15
C THR A 215 -18.74 2.93 5.43
N LEU A 216 -18.51 4.22 5.22
CA LEU A 216 -17.34 4.91 5.76
C LEU A 216 -17.39 4.85 7.29
N ILE A 217 -16.63 3.93 7.89
CA ILE A 217 -16.50 3.84 9.35
C ILE A 217 -15.72 5.07 9.82
N SER A 218 -16.40 5.98 10.50
CA SER A 218 -15.72 7.07 11.21
C SER A 218 -14.95 6.49 12.39
N LEU A 219 -13.61 6.42 12.26
CA LEU A 219 -12.71 5.97 13.32
C LEU A 219 -12.90 6.74 14.63
N ARG A 220 -13.22 8.04 14.53
CA ARG A 220 -13.55 8.89 15.69
C ARG A 220 -14.81 8.40 16.40
N GLU A 221 -15.88 8.09 15.67
CA GLU A 221 -17.14 7.63 16.28
C GLU A 221 -17.04 6.20 16.85
N ALA A 222 -16.23 5.33 16.22
CA ALA A 222 -15.93 4.02 16.78
C ALA A 222 -15.20 4.13 18.13
N ILE A 223 -14.20 5.02 18.22
CA ILE A 223 -13.46 5.27 19.47
C ILE A 223 -14.37 5.89 20.54
N LYS A 224 -15.25 6.83 20.17
CA LYS A 224 -16.25 7.39 21.11
C LYS A 224 -17.16 6.32 21.68
N THR A 225 -17.64 5.43 20.81
CA THR A 225 -18.54 4.34 21.20
C THR A 225 -17.84 3.38 22.15
N ALA A 226 -16.61 2.97 21.82
CA ALA A 226 -15.81 2.06 22.62
C ALA A 226 -15.46 2.63 24.00
N LEU A 227 -15.19 3.94 24.08
CA LEU A 227 -14.78 4.59 25.34
C LEU A 227 -15.95 5.12 26.17
N GLY A 228 -17.16 5.25 25.58
CA GLY A 228 -18.30 5.90 26.22
C GLY A 228 -18.10 7.41 26.50
N ARG A 229 -17.08 8.03 25.89
CA ARG A 229 -16.72 9.45 26.01
C ARG A 229 -16.04 9.94 24.73
N ASP A 230 -16.05 11.25 24.45
CA ASP A 230 -15.27 11.83 23.34
C ASP A 230 -13.85 12.18 23.80
N PRO A 231 -12.81 11.38 23.46
CA PRO A 231 -11.44 11.70 23.85
C PRO A 231 -10.84 12.84 23.01
N PHE A 232 -11.57 13.35 22.02
CA PHE A 232 -11.15 14.45 21.14
C PHE A 232 -11.76 15.79 21.54
N ASP A 233 -12.66 15.80 22.53
CA ASP A 233 -13.19 17.04 23.09
C ASP A 233 -12.18 17.57 24.10
N VAL A 234 -11.66 18.75 23.81
CA VAL A 234 -10.78 19.50 24.71
C VAL A 234 -11.61 20.69 25.15
N ASP A 235 -12.00 20.74 26.42
CA ASP A 235 -12.51 21.97 27.04
C ASP A 235 -11.50 23.12 26.88
#